data_AF-A0A7D3VVZ2-F1
#
_entry.id   AF-A0A7D3VVZ2-F1
#
_cell.length_a   1.000
_cell.length_b   1.000
_cell.length_c   1.000
_cell.angle_alpha   90.00
_cell.angle_beta   90.00
_cell.angle_gamma   90.00
#
_symmetry.space_group_name_H-M   'P 1'
#
loop_
_entity.id
_entity.type
_entity.pdbx_description
1 polymer ?
#
loop_
_entity_poly.entity_id
_entity_poly.type
_entity_poly.pdbx_seq_one_letter_code
_entity_poly.pdbx_strand_id
1 'polypeptide(L)' 'MDRVDVNPGVDRPTEPDEEQVLRELYGEPDRDGIFRGDGSA' A
#
# COMPACT_ATOMS: atom_id res chain seq x y z
N MET A 1 -23.84 -6.27 -21.51
CA MET A 1 -22.76 -6.46 -20.52
C MET A 1 -21.56 -6.95 -21.30
N ASP A 2 -20.78 -6.03 -21.89
CA ASP A 2 -19.85 -6.39 -22.97
C ASP A 2 -18.56 -5.59 -22.83
N ARG A 3 -17.78 -5.97 -21.81
CA ARG A 3 -16.35 -5.68 -21.58
C ARG A 3 -16.01 -6.24 -20.19
N VAL A 4 -15.66 -7.52 -20.15
CA VAL A 4 -14.88 -8.06 -19.05
C VAL A 4 -13.45 -7.63 -19.35
N ASP A 5 -12.86 -6.78 -18.52
CA ASP A 5 -11.43 -6.50 -18.61
C ASP A 5 -10.69 -7.81 -18.33
N VAL A 6 -10.06 -8.35 -19.38
CA VAL A 6 -9.35 -9.64 -19.34
C VAL A 6 -7.87 -9.46 -19.04
N ASN A 7 -7.45 -8.33 -18.48
CA ASN A 7 -6.04 -8.12 -18.14
C ASN A 7 -5.61 -9.19 -17.12
N PRO A 8 -4.83 -10.22 -17.53
CA PRO A 8 -4.51 -11.36 -16.68
C PRO A 8 -3.46 -11.00 -15.61
N GLY A 9 -2.96 -9.76 -15.64
CA GLY A 9 -2.08 -9.19 -14.64
C GLY A 9 -2.81 -8.53 -13.48
N VAL A 10 -4.14 -8.32 -13.55
CA VAL A 10 -4.90 -7.68 -12.44
C VAL A 10 -4.94 -8.55 -11.18
N ASP A 11 -4.87 -9.88 -11.34
CA ASP A 11 -4.82 -10.83 -10.23
C ASP A 11 -3.40 -11.02 -9.68
N ARG A 12 -2.39 -10.45 -10.35
CA ARG A 12 -1.02 -10.47 -9.85
C ARG A 12 -0.77 -9.16 -9.10
N PRO A 13 -0.36 -9.22 -7.82
CA PRO A 13 0.09 -8.03 -7.12
C PRO A 13 1.35 -7.52 -7.83
N THR A 14 1.18 -6.50 -8.67
CA THR A 14 2.28 -5.75 -9.28
C THR A 14 2.78 -4.64 -8.38
N GLU A 15 1.97 -4.28 -7.38
CA GLU A 15 2.27 -3.24 -6.41
C GLU A 15 2.98 -3.85 -5.18
N PRO A 16 3.93 -3.13 -4.58
CA PRO A 16 4.49 -3.50 -3.30
C PRO A 16 3.40 -3.60 -2.24
N ASP A 17 3.65 -4.45 -1.24
CA ASP A 17 2.75 -4.60 -0.11
C ASP A 17 2.50 -3.25 0.59
N GLU A 18 1.25 -3.03 0.99
CA GLU A 18 0.82 -1.78 1.61
C GLU A 18 1.65 -1.43 2.85
N GLU A 19 2.02 -2.42 3.68
CA GLU A 19 2.86 -2.20 4.86
C GLU A 19 4.28 -1.74 4.47
N GLN A 20 4.84 -2.29 3.39
CA GLN A 20 6.15 -1.87 2.90
C GLN A 20 6.11 -0.42 2.41
N VAL A 21 5.06 -0.05 1.68
CA VAL A 21 4.86 1.32 1.20
C VAL A 21 4.68 2.28 2.38
N LEU A 22 3.82 1.93 3.34
CA LEU A 22 3.58 2.76 4.52
C LEU A 22 4.85 2.94 5.35
N ARG A 23 5.67 1.90 5.49
CA ARG A 23 6.94 1.98 6.22
C ARG A 23 7.99 2.83 5.52
N GLU A 24 8.04 2.81 4.19
CA GLU A 24 8.91 3.68 3.42
C GLU A 24 8.50 5.16 3.53
N LEU A 25 7.20 5.44 3.48
CA LEU A 25 6.66 6.81 3.50
C LEU A 25 6.64 7.43 4.89
N TYR A 26 6.32 6.65 5.91
CA TYR A 26 6.01 7.15 7.26
C TYR A 26 6.91 6.60 8.35
N GLY A 27 7.80 5.65 8.04
CA GLY A 27 8.66 5.00 9.02
C GLY A 27 7.95 3.86 9.76
N GLU A 28 8.44 3.49 10.94
CA GLU A 28 7.83 2.42 11.72
C GLU A 28 6.46 2.83 12.28
N PRO A 29 5.47 1.92 12.33
CA PRO A 29 4.20 2.20 12.98
C PRO A 29 4.37 2.38 14.49
N ASP A 30 3.44 3.10 15.11
CA ASP A 30 3.38 3.23 16.56
C ASP A 30 2.94 1.92 17.25
N ARG A 31 2.84 1.93 18.59
CA ARG A 31 2.45 0.74 19.38
C ARG A 31 1.05 0.22 19.05
N ASP A 32 0.21 1.05 18.46
CA ASP A 32 -1.14 0.71 18.04
C ASP A 32 -1.19 0.25 16.57
N GLY A 33 -0.04 0.18 15.90
CA GLY A 33 0.08 -0.21 14.49
C GLY A 33 -0.19 0.93 13.50
N ILE A 34 -0.23 2.18 13.96
CA ILE A 34 -0.59 3.33 13.14
C ILE A 34 0.66 4.02 12.60
N PHE A 35 0.72 4.17 11.28
CA PHE A 35 1.75 4.96 10.61
C PHE A 35 1.41 6.45 10.71
N ARG A 36 2.16 7.17 11.53
CA ARG A 36 2.09 8.63 11.63
C ARG A 36 3.43 9.15 11.12
N GLY A 37 3.46 9.67 9.90
CA GLY A 37 4.67 10.28 9.36
C GLY A 37 5.30 11.24 10.36
N ASP A 38 6.63 11.37 10.32
CA ASP A 38 7.37 12.27 11.20
C ASP A 38 6.74 13.66 11.14
N GLY A 39 5.99 13.98 12.20
CA GLY A 39 5.20 15.20 12.31
C GLY A 39 6.15 16.37 12.48
N SER A 40 6.76 16.79 11.38
CA SER A 40 7.56 18.00 11.30
C SER A 40 6.60 19.19 11.40
N ALA A 41 6.35 19.58 12.64
CA ALA A 41 5.82 20.88 13.03
C ALA A 41 6.86 21.99 12.81
#